data_AF-A0A3N9NPF5-F1
#
_entry.id   AF-A0A3N9NPF5-F1
#
_cell.length_a   1.000
_cell.length_b   1.000
_cell.length_c   1.000
_cell.angle_alpha   90.00
_cell.angle_beta   90.00
_cell.angle_gamma   90.00
#
_symmetry.space_group_name_H-M   'P 1'
#
loop_
_entity.id
_entity.type
_entity.pdbx_description
1 polymer ?
#
loop_
_entity_poly.entity_id
_entity_poly.type
_entity_poly.pdbx_seq_one_letter_code
_entity_poly.pdbx_strand_id
1 'polypeptide(L)'
;MYKHTLPDWEKYWANFDDKNLLLQKADNLDETLQLIEKEFDKKLLSGDHMMILDALDDRIDELNRIETAKRTVVQTNLFENV
;
A
#
# COMPACT_ATOMS: atom_id res chain seq x y z
N MET A 1 8.85 -8.46 -29.13
CA MET A 1 9.00 -8.99 -27.76
C MET A 1 8.22 -8.09 -26.84
N TYR A 2 6.99 -8.46 -26.48
CA TYR A 2 6.25 -7.73 -25.46
C TYR A 2 6.99 -7.95 -24.14
N LYS A 3 7.70 -6.93 -23.67
CA LYS A 3 8.20 -6.91 -22.30
C LYS A 3 6.95 -7.02 -21.43
N HIS A 4 6.71 -8.18 -20.85
CA HIS A 4 5.82 -8.30 -19.71
C HIS A 4 6.52 -7.58 -18.55
N THR A 5 6.53 -6.25 -18.59
CA THR A 5 6.85 -5.44 -17.41
C THR A 5 5.78 -5.78 -16.40
N LEU A 6 6.21 -6.41 -15.30
CA LEU A 6 5.38 -6.59 -14.12
C LEU A 6 4.74 -5.24 -13.78
N PRO A 7 3.47 -5.22 -13.34
CA PRO A 7 2.87 -4.02 -12.80
C PRO A 7 3.74 -3.45 -11.70
N ASP A 8 3.85 -2.12 -11.66
CA ASP A 8 4.52 -1.43 -10.58
C ASP A 8 3.58 -1.44 -9.36
N TRP A 9 3.81 -2.40 -8.45
CA TRP A 9 2.95 -2.64 -7.30
C TRP A 9 2.96 -1.47 -6.32
N GLU A 10 4.08 -0.77 -6.19
CA GLU A 10 4.17 0.48 -5.42
C GLU A 10 3.19 1.52 -5.96
N LYS A 11 3.16 1.71 -7.29
CA LYS A 11 2.21 2.63 -7.93
C LYS A 11 0.76 2.16 -7.81
N TYR A 12 0.52 0.86 -7.86
CA TYR A 12 -0.83 0.32 -7.65
C TYR A 12 -1.34 0.68 -6.25
N TRP A 13 -0.52 0.42 -5.22
CA TRP A 13 -0.85 0.72 -3.83
C TRP A 13 -0.87 2.22 -3.50
N ALA A 14 -0.11 3.03 -4.22
CA ALA A 14 -0.12 4.49 -4.10
C ALA A 14 -1.50 5.11 -4.43
N ASN A 15 -2.37 4.43 -5.20
CA ASN A 15 -3.74 4.90 -5.46
C ASN A 15 -4.66 4.78 -4.24
N PHE A 16 -4.21 4.11 -3.18
CA PHE A 16 -4.95 3.96 -1.94
C PHE A 16 -4.31 4.87 -0.87
N ASP A 17 -5.06 5.88 -0.46
CA ASP A 17 -4.67 6.79 0.64
C ASP A 17 -5.30 6.39 1.99
N ASP A 18 -6.20 5.41 1.99
CA ASP A 18 -6.84 4.91 3.21
C ASP A 18 -6.07 3.72 3.80
N LYS A 19 -5.41 3.97 4.93
CA LYS A 19 -4.69 2.96 5.71
C LYS A 19 -5.60 1.82 6.17
N ASN A 20 -6.85 2.10 6.55
CA ASN A 20 -7.75 1.04 7.01
C ASN A 20 -8.13 0.10 5.87
N LEU A 21 -8.32 0.65 4.67
CA LEU A 21 -8.58 -0.15 3.48
C LEU A 21 -7.39 -1.05 3.13
N LEU A 22 -6.17 -0.53 3.24
CA LEU A 22 -4.95 -1.32 3.01
C LEU A 22 -4.77 -2.41 4.07
N LEU A 23 -5.04 -2.11 5.34
CA LEU A 23 -5.02 -3.11 6.42
C LEU A 23 -6.09 -4.20 6.21
N GLN A 24 -7.28 -3.85 5.74
CA GLN A 24 -8.31 -4.84 5.40
C GLN A 24 -7.89 -5.74 4.23
N LYS A 25 -7.18 -5.17 3.24
CA LYS A 25 -6.63 -5.92 2.11
C LYS A 25 -5.49 -6.84 2.55
N ALA A 26 -4.66 -6.41 3.49
CA ALA A 26 -3.61 -7.24 4.10
C ALA A 26 -4.20 -8.41 4.91
N ASP A 27 -5.27 -8.16 5.68
CA ASP A 27 -6.00 -9.18 6.45
C ASP A 27 -6.69 -10.20 5.53
N ASN A 28 -7.20 -9.75 4.38
CA ASN A 28 -7.85 -10.58 3.37
C ASN A 28 -6.95 -10.77 2.14
N LEU A 29 -5.73 -11.28 2.36
CA LEU A 29 -4.72 -11.40 1.31
C LEU A 29 -5.17 -12.29 0.14
N ASP A 30 -5.76 -13.45 0.43
CA ASP A 30 -6.20 -14.38 -0.62
C ASP A 30 -7.23 -13.74 -1.57
N GLU A 31 -8.19 -12.99 -1.01
CA GLU A 31 -9.18 -12.25 -1.80
C GLU A 31 -8.52 -11.10 -2.56
N THR A 32 -7.61 -10.38 -1.92
CA THR A 32 -6.86 -9.27 -2.52
C THR A 32 -6.04 -9.73 -3.72
N LEU A 33 -5.32 -10.84 -3.61
CA LEU A 33 -4.54 -11.42 -4.70
C LEU A 33 -5.46 -11.88 -5.83
N GLN A 34 -6.57 -12.53 -5.53
CA GLN A 34 -7.56 -12.92 -6.56
C GLN A 34 -8.19 -11.73 -7.27
N LEU A 35 -8.41 -10.61 -6.56
CA LEU A 35 -8.89 -9.37 -7.17
C LEU A 35 -7.85 -8.79 -8.12
N ILE A 36 -6.59 -8.75 -7.71
CA ILE A 36 -5.48 -8.31 -8.55
C ILE A 36 -5.35 -9.20 -9.80
N GLU A 37 -5.46 -10.52 -9.65
CA GLU A 37 -5.45 -11.45 -10.80
C GLU A 37 -6.56 -11.14 -11.81
N LYS A 38 -7.76 -10.82 -11.30
CA LYS A 38 -8.92 -10.44 -12.13
C LYS A 38 -8.74 -9.07 -12.78
N GLU A 39 -8.23 -8.08 -12.06
CA GLU A 39 -8.03 -6.72 -12.56
C GLU A 39 -6.99 -6.66 -13.68
N PHE A 40 -5.92 -7.46 -13.56
CA PHE A 40 -4.84 -7.50 -14.54
C PHE A 40 -4.98 -8.61 -15.59
N ASP A 41 -6.06 -9.41 -15.52
CA ASP A 41 -6.32 -10.61 -16.34
C ASP A 41 -5.10 -11.52 -16.45
N LYS A 42 -4.42 -11.72 -15.30
CA LYS A 42 -3.15 -12.43 -15.21
C LYS A 42 -3.12 -13.28 -13.95
N LYS A 43 -2.58 -14.49 -14.10
CA LYS A 43 -2.29 -15.36 -12.97
C LYS A 43 -1.02 -14.87 -12.27
N LEU A 44 -1.11 -14.63 -10.98
CA LEU A 44 0.03 -14.26 -10.16
C LEU A 44 0.86 -15.52 -9.85
N LEU A 45 2.18 -15.37 -9.89
CA LEU A 45 3.11 -16.40 -9.45
C LEU A 45 3.47 -16.16 -7.97
N SER A 46 4.02 -17.19 -7.33
CA SER A 46 4.46 -17.09 -5.92
C SER A 46 5.47 -15.96 -5.68
N GLY A 47 6.27 -15.59 -6.68
CA GLY A 47 7.16 -14.42 -6.61
C GLY A 47 6.42 -13.09 -6.67
N ASP A 48 5.33 -13.01 -7.45
CA ASP A 48 4.51 -11.80 -7.53
C ASP A 48 3.74 -11.57 -6.23
N HIS A 49 3.31 -12.64 -5.55
CA HIS A 49 2.67 -12.53 -4.24
C HIS A 49 3.57 -11.84 -3.21
N MET A 50 4.86 -12.20 -3.17
CA MET A 50 5.82 -11.53 -2.28
C MET A 50 6.00 -10.07 -2.64
N MET A 51 6.10 -9.74 -3.93
CA MET A 51 6.27 -8.34 -4.37
C MET A 51 5.04 -7.47 -4.06
N ILE A 52 3.83 -8.03 -4.21
CA ILE A 52 2.58 -7.34 -3.88
C ILE A 52 2.48 -7.08 -2.38
N LEU A 53 2.86 -8.07 -1.57
CA LEU A 53 2.89 -7.98 -0.11
C LEU A 53 3.89 -6.94 0.38
N ASP A 54 5.13 -7.00 -0.12
CA ASP A 54 6.20 -6.08 0.25
C ASP A 54 5.79 -4.62 -0.05
N ALA A 55 5.26 -4.38 -1.26
CA ALA A 55 4.77 -3.06 -1.64
C ALA A 55 3.52 -2.60 -0.85
N LEU A 56 2.69 -3.54 -0.39
CA LEU A 56 1.53 -3.25 0.46
C LEU A 56 1.98 -2.81 1.86
N ASP A 57 2.90 -3.56 2.47
CA ASP A 57 3.47 -3.26 3.79
C ASP A 57 4.20 -1.91 3.76
N ASP A 58 5.03 -1.65 2.75
CA ASP A 58 5.72 -0.37 2.57
C ASP A 58 4.74 0.81 2.51
N ARG A 59 3.61 0.64 1.80
CA ARG A 59 2.58 1.69 1.70
C ARG A 59 1.86 1.92 3.02
N ILE A 60 1.55 0.86 3.77
CA ILE A 60 0.95 0.97 5.10
C ILE A 60 1.90 1.72 6.05
N ASP A 61 3.18 1.39 6.01
CA ASP A 61 4.22 2.04 6.82
C ASP A 61 4.39 3.52 6.44
N GLU A 62 4.37 3.85 5.16
CA GLU A 62 4.41 5.23 4.67
C GLU A 62 3.23 6.04 5.23
N LEU A 63 2.00 5.54 5.11
CA LEU A 63 0.81 6.22 5.63
C LEU A 63 0.87 6.36 7.16
N ASN A 64 1.41 5.36 7.86
CA ASN A 64 1.60 5.41 9.31
C ASN A 64 2.63 6.50 9.72
N ARG A 65 3.72 6.64 8.96
CA ARG A 65 4.72 7.71 9.15
C ARG A 65 4.11 9.08 8.89
N ILE A 66 3.31 9.23 7.83
CA ILE A 66 2.62 10.49 7.50
C ILE A 66 1.63 10.86 8.61
N GLU A 67 0.84 9.91 9.11
CA GLU A 67 -0.10 10.15 10.22
C GLU A 67 0.63 10.58 11.49
N THR A 68 1.72 9.89 11.83
CA THR A 68 2.56 10.22 12.99
C THR A 68 3.19 11.61 12.85
N ALA A 69 3.74 11.94 11.67
CA ALA A 69 4.33 13.24 11.40
C ALA A 69 3.29 14.37 11.50
N LYS A 70 2.08 14.16 10.98
CA LYS A 70 0.97 15.11 11.12
C LYS A 70 0.60 15.36 12.59
N ARG A 71 0.54 14.32 13.42
CA ARG A 71 0.27 14.46 14.86
C ARG A 71 1.36 15.28 15.58
N THR A 72 2.63 15.04 15.26
CA THR A 72 3.75 15.78 15.84
C THR A 72 3.72 17.25 15.46
N VAL A 73 3.48 17.59 14.19
CA VAL A 73 3.42 18.99 13.73
C VAL A 73 2.27 19.77 14.39
N VAL A 74 1.12 19.14 14.61
CA VAL A 74 0.00 19.78 15.33
C VAL A 74 0.36 20.06 16.79
N GLN A 75 1.13 19.18 17.44
CA GLN A 75 1.58 19.41 18.81
C GLN A 75 2.62 20.53 18.91
N THR A 76 3.54 20.66 17.96
CA THR A 76 4.55 21.74 17.99
C THR A 76 3.91 23.13 17.86
N ASN A 77 2.88 23.27 17.02
CA ASN A 77 2.14 24.54 16.84
C ASN A 77 1.35 24.96 18.09
N LEU A 78 1.05 24.05 19.03
CA LEU A 78 0.37 24.38 20.28
C LEU A 78 1.32 24.98 21.33
N PHE A 79 2.64 24.82 21.18
CA PHE A 79 3.64 25.35 22.12
C PHE A 79 4.29 26.65 21.65
N GLU A 80 4.15 27.06 20.39
CA GLU A 80 4.71 28.34 19.88
C GLU A 80 3.81 29.56 20.13
N ASN A 81 2.67 29.38 20.81
CA ASN A 81 1.69 30.45 21.05
C ASN A 81 1.54 30.84 22.54
N VAL A 82 2.61 30.65 23.34
CA VAL A 82 2.69 31.07 24.76
C VAL A 82 3.78 32.11 24.96
#